data_AF-A0A953GLK1-F1
#
_entry.id   AF-A0A953GLK1-F1
#
_cell.length_a   1.000
_cell.length_b   1.000
_cell.length_c   1.000
_cell.angle_alpha   90.00
_cell.angle_beta   90.00
_cell.angle_gamma   90.00
#
_symmetry.space_group_name_H-M   'P 1'
#
loop_
_entity.id
_entity.type
_entity.pdbx_description
1 polymer ?
#
loop_
_entity_poly.entity_id
_entity_poly.type
_entity_poly.pdbx_seq_one_letter_code
_entity_poly.pdbx_strand_id
1 'polypeptide(L)' 'MQTKIKDTTILVTGGAGFIGSFVIEELLLLQPRKIIIIDNFIRGSRNNMKS' A
#
# COMPACT_ATOMS: atom_id res chain seq x y z
N MET A 1 10.25 14.80 12.23
CA MET A 1 10.96 14.29 11.03
C MET A 1 9.94 14.18 9.91
N GLN A 2 10.08 14.93 8.82
CA GLN A 2 9.33 14.65 7.59
C GLN A 2 10.07 13.55 6.84
N THR A 3 9.56 12.32 6.90
CA THR A 3 10.03 11.25 6.03
C THR A 3 9.67 11.65 4.60
N LYS A 4 10.66 11.89 3.74
CA LYS A 4 10.43 12.19 2.32
C LYS A 4 9.93 10.92 1.62
N ILE A 5 8.62 10.77 1.49
CA ILE A 5 7.99 9.64 0.79
C ILE A 5 7.90 9.89 -0.73
N LYS A 6 7.88 11.16 -1.16
CA LYS A 6 7.89 11.52 -2.58
C LYS A 6 9.06 10.86 -3.33
N ASP A 7 8.77 10.30 -4.50
CA ASP A 7 9.73 9.62 -5.38
C ASP A 7 10.41 8.36 -4.81
N THR A 8 9.93 7.85 -3.67
CA THR A 8 10.46 6.62 -3.05
C THR A 8 9.80 5.34 -3.57
N THR A 9 10.46 4.20 -3.35
CA THR A 9 9.88 2.86 -3.57
C THR A 9 9.51 2.24 -2.24
N ILE A 10 8.26 1.80 -2.10
CA ILE A 10 7.70 1.26 -0.85
C ILE A 10 7.27 -0.18 -1.07
N LEU A 11 7.61 -1.07 -0.15
CA LEU A 11 7.09 -2.43 -0.08
C LEU A 11 6.05 -2.52 1.04
N VAL A 12 4.85 -2.98 0.70
CA VAL A 12 3.77 -3.24 1.65
C VAL A 12 3.44 -4.73 1.66
N THR A 13 3.63 -5.37 2.82
CA THR A 13 3.22 -6.76 3.06
C THR A 13 1.82 -6.81 3.68
N GLY A 14 0.99 -7.77 3.29
CA GLY A 14 -0.40 -7.84 3.75
C GLY A 14 -1.27 -6.70 3.18
N GLY A 15 -0.86 -6.15 2.02
CA GLY A 15 -1.51 -4.97 1.45
C GLY A 15 -2.96 -5.19 1.04
N ALA A 16 -3.37 -6.42 0.71
CA ALA A 16 -4.76 -6.72 0.36
C ALA A 16 -5.65 -7.01 1.58
N GLY A 17 -5.11 -6.91 2.80
CA GLY A 17 -5.88 -6.92 4.04
C GLY A 17 -6.57 -5.58 4.32
N PHE A 18 -7.42 -5.55 5.36
CA PHE A 18 -8.18 -4.35 5.76
C PHE A 18 -7.26 -3.14 6.01
N ILE A 19 -6.29 -3.25 6.91
CA ILE A 19 -5.38 -2.13 7.21
C ILE A 19 -4.48 -1.80 6.01
N GLY A 20 -3.98 -2.84 5.33
CA GLY A 20 -3.06 -2.69 4.22
C GLY A 20 -3.63 -1.85 3.09
N SER A 21 -4.90 -2.06 2.72
CA SER A 21 -5.53 -1.33 1.62
C SER A 21 -5.68 0.16 1.95
N PHE A 22 -6.12 0.51 3.17
CA PHE A 22 -6.21 1.92 3.60
C PHE A 22 -4.82 2.59 3.66
N VAL A 23 -3.81 1.89 4.16
CA VAL A 23 -2.44 2.45 4.19
C VAL A 23 -1.93 2.72 2.77
N ILE A 24 -2.22 1.85 1.81
CA ILE A 24 -1.82 2.04 0.41
C ILE A 24 -2.51 3.27 -0.20
N GLU A 25 -3.81 3.47 0.08
CA GLU A 25 -4.54 4.67 -0.35
C GLU A 25 -3.89 5.96 0.17
N GLU A 26 -3.56 6.01 1.46
CA GLU A 26 -2.88 7.16 2.06
C GLU A 26 -1.46 7.37 1.50
N LEU A 27 -0.72 6.27 1.24
CA LEU A 27 0.62 6.34 0.66
C LEU A 27 0.60 6.88 -0.78
N LEU A 28 -0.43 6.59 -1.57
CA LEU A 28 -0.55 7.09 -2.95
C LEU A 28 -0.64 8.62 -2.99
N LEU A 29 -1.27 9.25 -1.99
CA LEU A 29 -1.38 10.71 -1.88
C LEU A 29 -0.01 11.40 -1.74
N LEU A 30 1.00 10.67 -1.26
CA LEU A 30 2.34 11.18 -1.00
C LEU A 30 3.26 11.15 -2.24
N GLN A 31 2.73 10.80 -3.42
CA GLN A 31 3.45 10.73 -4.70
C GLN A 31 4.72 9.85 -4.65
N PRO A 32 4.63 8.59 -4.18
CA PRO A 32 5.74 7.67 -4.27
C PRO A 32 6.03 7.35 -5.73
N ARG A 33 7.27 6.98 -6.03
CA ARG A 33 7.65 6.49 -7.36
C ARG A 33 6.98 5.14 -7.65
N LYS A 34 6.91 4.27 -6.64
CA LYS A 34 6.39 2.92 -6.79
C LYS A 34 5.95 2.35 -5.45
N ILE A 35 4.80 1.68 -5.44
CA ILE A 35 4.36 0.83 -4.34
C ILE A 35 4.35 -0.62 -4.85
N ILE A 36 5.01 -1.52 -4.13
CA ILE A 36 5.03 -2.96 -4.37
C ILE A 36 4.22 -3.61 -3.27
N ILE A 37 3.22 -4.39 -3.63
CA ILE A 37 2.31 -5.03 -2.69
C ILE A 37 2.56 -6.54 -2.72
N ILE A 38 2.76 -7.14 -1.54
CA ILE A 38 2.84 -8.59 -1.37
C ILE A 38 1.73 -9.03 -0.41
N ASP A 39 0.86 -9.92 -0.88
CA ASP A 39 -0.20 -10.50 -0.06
C ASP A 39 -0.42 -11.96 -0.48
N ASN A 40 -0.69 -12.82 0.50
CA ASN A 40 -0.95 -14.24 0.29
C ASN A 40 -2.45 -14.59 0.29
N PHE A 41 -3.33 -13.60 0.45
CA PHE A 41 -4.79 -13.70 0.43
C PHE A 41 -5.39 -14.68 1.45
N ILE A 42 -4.71 -14.98 2.57
CA ILE A 42 -5.28 -15.81 3.64
C ILE A 42 -6.50 -15.11 4.27
N ARG A 43 -6.39 -13.80 4.52
CA ARG A 43 -7.49 -12.94 4.99
C ARG A 43 -7.72 -11.71 4.09
N GLY A 44 -6.82 -11.48 3.14
CA GLY A 44 -6.93 -10.40 2.17
C GLY A 44 -7.96 -10.71 1.10
N SER A 45 -8.52 -9.67 0.47
CA SER A 45 -9.47 -9.82 -0.63
C SER A 45 -9.08 -8.91 -1.77
N ARG A 46 -9.23 -9.40 -3.01
CA ARG A 46 -9.09 -8.56 -4.21
C ARG A 46 -10.10 -7.42 -4.23
N ASN A 47 -11.21 -7.52 -3.49
CA ASN A 47 -12.17 -6.43 -3.35
C ASN A 47 -11.57 -5.20 -2.64
N ASN A 48 -10.56 -5.40 -1.78
CA ASN A 48 -9.85 -4.32 -1.09
C ASN A 48 -8.86 -3.57 -2.01
N MET A 49 -8.76 -3.93 -3.29
CA MET A 49 -7.84 -3.36 -4.29
C MET A 49 -8.57 -2.76 -5.49
N LYS A 50 -9.84 -2.39 -5.33
CA LYS A 50 -10.71 -1.89 -6.42
C LYS A 50 -10.77 -0.36 -6.53
N SER A 51 -10.00 0.36 -5.71
CA SER A 51 -9.94 1.82 -5.70
C SER A 51 -9.37 2.38 -7.00
#